data_AF-A0A445DGF8-F1
#
_entry.id   AF-A0A445DGF8-F1
#
_cell.length_a   1.000
_cell.length_b   1.000
_cell.length_c   1.000
_cell.angle_alpha   90.00
_cell.angle_beta   90.00
_cell.angle_gamma   90.00
#
_symmetry.space_group_name_H-M   'P 1'
#
loop_
_entity.id
_entity.type
_entity.pdbx_description
1 polymer ?
#
loop_
_entity_poly.entity_id
_entity_poly.type
_entity_poly.pdbx_seq_one_letter_code
_entity_poly.pdbx_strand_id
1 'polypeptide(L)'
;MLLIGTILFGDKSGAGVHWKFLPLLRDFVNIGQYSWGSACLAHLYRALCRASRYNCKEIDGPLTLLLAWVWIRLPYLSPLPREPRSFPLANRWRNWERGDRRYRYLKLAHFRKAFDELQEGQFVWVAYAVDRVDPNIIPAKIYMQSVIWSATVPLVSFECIEWHATDRLRRQFGFVQEVPSQEQNLDKAHGEILTGPKNLNWATTPTHSNWVIHWTNRYHYVLSELPMPSQHPLDTYLNWYRSKYGARLALANLAGEENDEGNQDLDVGNEDMDEGNEDTDEGSQDMDEDNEEQEQYISPAIPPPQEQPQASI
;
A
#
# COMPACT_ATOMS: atom_id res chain seq x y z
N MET A 1 1.57 18.14 -0.72
CA MET A 1 0.66 17.36 -1.58
C MET A 1 1.27 16.03 -2.04
N LEU A 2 2.50 16.00 -2.59
CA LEU A 2 3.12 14.77 -3.11
C LEU A 2 3.07 13.58 -2.14
N LEU A 3 3.54 13.73 -0.89
CA LEU A 3 3.50 12.66 0.12
C LEU A 3 2.12 12.01 0.26
N ILE A 4 1.06 12.82 0.34
CA ILE A 4 -0.31 12.34 0.56
C ILE A 4 -0.85 11.68 -0.72
N GLY A 5 -0.61 12.30 -1.88
CA GLY A 5 -1.19 11.86 -3.14
C GLY A 5 -0.45 10.71 -3.80
N THR A 6 0.83 10.48 -3.48
CA THR A 6 1.63 9.44 -4.15
C THR A 6 2.07 8.33 -3.22
N ILE A 7 2.38 8.62 -1.96
CA ILE A 7 2.93 7.63 -1.02
C ILE A 7 1.85 7.09 -0.08
N LEU A 8 1.02 7.97 0.48
CA LEU A 8 0.07 7.60 1.54
C LEU A 8 -1.30 7.15 1.02
N PHE A 9 -1.77 7.75 -0.08
CA PHE A 9 -3.09 7.47 -0.67
C PHE A 9 -3.03 7.47 -2.20
N GLY A 10 -1.91 7.03 -2.77
CA GLY A 10 -1.78 6.88 -4.22
C GLY A 10 -2.83 5.93 -4.78
N ASP A 11 -3.46 6.32 -5.88
CA ASP A 11 -4.40 5.49 -6.63
C ASP A 11 -3.86 5.18 -8.03
N LYS A 12 -4.66 4.44 -8.82
CA LYS A 12 -4.28 3.99 -10.16
C LYS A 12 -4.25 5.12 -11.20
N SER A 13 -4.85 6.27 -10.89
CA SER A 13 -5.02 7.35 -11.87
C SER A 13 -3.71 8.10 -12.14
N GLY A 14 -2.70 7.92 -11.29
CA GLY A 14 -1.48 8.75 -11.31
C GLY A 14 -1.75 10.23 -10.99
N ALA A 15 -2.99 10.58 -10.66
CA ALA A 15 -3.37 11.92 -10.26
C ALA A 15 -2.85 12.22 -8.85
N GLY A 16 -2.87 13.51 -8.49
CA GLY A 16 -2.47 13.96 -7.17
C GLY A 16 -3.42 13.52 -6.04
N VAL A 17 -3.43 14.26 -4.94
CA VAL A 17 -4.25 13.96 -3.76
C VAL A 17 -5.75 13.94 -4.13
N HIS A 18 -6.45 12.83 -3.82
CA HIS A 18 -7.90 12.76 -3.97
C HIS A 18 -8.59 13.91 -3.22
N TRP A 19 -9.52 14.59 -3.89
CA TRP A 19 -10.11 15.85 -3.42
C TRP A 19 -10.73 15.78 -2.01
N LYS A 20 -11.21 14.59 -1.59
CA LYS A 20 -11.75 14.33 -0.24
C LYS A 20 -10.80 14.72 0.90
N PHE A 21 -9.49 14.68 0.68
CA PHE A 21 -8.51 15.05 1.69
C PHE A 21 -8.28 16.55 1.76
N LEU A 22 -8.62 17.33 0.71
CA LEU A 22 -8.34 18.76 0.65
C LEU A 22 -8.91 19.57 1.84
N PRO A 23 -10.14 19.31 2.34
CA PRO A 23 -10.64 19.99 3.54
C PRO A 23 -9.74 19.77 4.78
N LEU A 24 -9.19 18.56 4.94
CA LEU A 24 -8.29 18.23 6.06
C LEU A 24 -6.90 18.87 5.90
N LEU A 25 -6.51 19.21 4.67
CA LEU A 25 -5.24 19.86 4.35
C LEU A 25 -5.32 21.39 4.37
N ARG A 26 -6.53 21.95 4.42
CA ARG A 26 -6.75 23.39 4.52
C ARG A 26 -6.30 23.94 5.88
N ASP A 27 -6.50 23.15 6.94
CA ASP A 27 -6.14 23.53 8.31
C ASP A 27 -4.81 22.92 8.73
N PHE A 28 -3.73 23.67 8.54
CA PHE A 28 -2.38 23.26 8.90
C PHE A 28 -2.13 23.19 10.41
N VAL A 29 -2.98 23.80 11.24
CA VAL A 29 -2.85 23.72 12.70
C VAL A 29 -3.31 22.34 13.16
N ASN A 30 -4.42 21.87 12.58
CA ASN A 30 -5.03 20.59 12.97
C ASN A 30 -4.56 19.40 12.11
N ILE A 31 -3.89 19.62 10.99
CA ILE A 31 -3.40 18.55 10.10
C ILE A 31 -2.58 17.49 10.84
N GLY A 32 -1.78 17.88 11.83
CA GLY A 32 -0.93 16.97 12.61
C GLY A 32 -1.70 16.12 13.63
N GLN A 33 -2.95 16.45 13.92
CA GLN A 33 -3.78 15.77 14.93
C GLN A 33 -4.55 14.58 14.35
N TYR A 34 -4.72 14.52 13.03
CA TYR A 34 -5.38 13.39 12.38
C TYR A 34 -4.53 12.12 12.42
N SER A 35 -5.19 10.96 12.55
CA SER A 35 -4.53 9.65 12.50
C SER A 35 -4.24 9.22 11.06
N TRP A 36 -3.33 9.93 10.38
CA TRP A 36 -2.93 9.62 8.99
C TRP A 36 -2.43 8.19 8.83
N GLY A 37 -1.70 7.66 9.81
CA GLY A 37 -1.22 6.28 9.78
C GLY A 37 -2.34 5.25 9.76
N SER A 38 -3.37 5.43 10.60
CA SER A 38 -4.55 4.56 10.61
C SER A 38 -5.35 4.66 9.32
N ALA A 39 -5.49 5.88 8.78
CA ALA A 39 -6.12 6.08 7.49
C ALA A 39 -5.36 5.36 6.37
N CYS A 40 -4.04 5.49 6.29
CA CYS A 40 -3.21 4.77 5.32
C CYS A 40 -3.37 3.25 5.46
N LEU A 41 -3.40 2.75 6.70
CA LEU A 41 -3.54 1.32 6.95
C LEU A 41 -4.94 0.81 6.53
N ALA A 42 -6.00 1.59 6.73
CA ALA A 42 -7.33 1.26 6.24
C ALA A 42 -7.34 1.13 4.70
N HIS A 43 -6.78 2.13 4.00
CA HIS A 43 -6.70 2.09 2.54
C HIS A 43 -5.81 0.95 2.04
N LEU A 44 -4.71 0.63 2.74
CA LEU A 44 -3.87 -0.53 2.43
C LEU A 44 -4.63 -1.85 2.58
N TYR A 45 -5.37 -2.03 3.67
CA TYR A 45 -6.15 -3.24 3.90
C TYR A 45 -7.24 -3.41 2.84
N ARG A 46 -7.96 -2.34 2.51
CA ARG A 46 -8.95 -2.33 1.43
C ARG A 46 -8.31 -2.71 0.09
N ALA A 47 -7.15 -2.15 -0.23
CA ALA A 47 -6.42 -2.45 -1.46
C ALA A 47 -5.97 -3.92 -1.53
N LEU A 48 -5.41 -4.46 -0.45
CA LEU A 48 -5.01 -5.88 -0.36
C LEU A 48 -6.21 -6.82 -0.50
N CYS A 49 -7.33 -6.51 0.14
CA CYS A 49 -8.58 -7.28 0.02
C CYS A 49 -9.14 -7.27 -1.41
N ARG A 50 -8.97 -6.18 -2.15
CA ARG A 50 -9.36 -6.11 -3.58
C ARG A 50 -8.39 -6.88 -4.45
N ALA A 51 -7.09 -6.74 -4.20
CA ALA A 51 -6.02 -7.40 -4.95
C ALA A 51 -6.02 -8.93 -4.80
N SER A 52 -6.51 -9.46 -3.67
CA SER A 52 -6.63 -10.90 -3.46
C SER A 52 -7.78 -11.56 -4.23
N ARG A 53 -8.59 -10.79 -4.97
CA ARG A 53 -9.69 -11.34 -5.79
C ARG A 53 -9.13 -11.89 -7.10
N TYR A 54 -9.63 -13.05 -7.53
CA TYR A 54 -9.11 -13.78 -8.70
C TYR A 54 -9.11 -12.98 -10.02
N ASN A 55 -10.00 -11.99 -10.15
CA ASN A 55 -10.13 -11.16 -11.34
C ASN A 55 -9.36 -9.83 -11.24
N CYS A 56 -8.66 -9.58 -10.14
CA CYS A 56 -7.91 -8.35 -9.96
C CYS A 56 -6.55 -8.46 -10.67
N LYS A 57 -6.23 -7.48 -11.52
CA LYS A 57 -4.97 -7.43 -12.28
C LYS A 57 -3.93 -6.49 -11.69
N GLU A 58 -4.37 -5.56 -10.84
CA GLU A 58 -3.55 -4.45 -10.33
C GLU A 58 -3.97 -4.08 -8.92
N ILE A 59 -2.99 -3.75 -8.09
CA ILE A 59 -3.16 -3.27 -6.72
C ILE A 59 -2.94 -1.75 -6.65
N ASP A 60 -3.71 -1.07 -5.82
CA ASP A 60 -3.60 0.36 -5.51
C ASP A 60 -3.20 0.61 -4.05
N GLY A 61 -3.22 1.87 -3.61
CA GLY A 61 -2.96 2.25 -2.22
C GLY A 61 -1.48 2.48 -1.90
N PRO A 62 -1.10 2.51 -0.61
CA PRO A 62 0.24 2.90 -0.17
C PRO A 62 1.27 1.77 -0.34
N LEU A 63 1.54 1.38 -1.59
CA LEU A 63 2.44 0.27 -1.94
C LEU A 63 3.88 0.49 -1.46
N THR A 64 4.35 1.73 -1.41
CA THR A 64 5.66 2.05 -0.84
C THR A 64 5.77 1.64 0.63
N LEU A 65 4.69 1.80 1.41
CA LEU A 65 4.66 1.37 2.81
C LEU A 65 4.60 -0.15 2.93
N LEU A 66 3.85 -0.82 2.05
CA LEU A 66 3.81 -2.28 1.99
C LEU A 66 5.20 -2.85 1.67
N LEU A 67 5.90 -2.27 0.70
CA LEU A 67 7.25 -2.69 0.31
C LEU A 67 8.26 -2.46 1.44
N ALA A 68 8.21 -1.28 2.09
CA ALA A 68 9.03 -1.01 3.26
C ALA A 68 8.74 -1.99 4.40
N TRP A 69 7.47 -2.32 4.63
CA TRP A 69 7.08 -3.34 5.61
C TRP A 69 7.68 -4.70 5.27
N VAL A 70 7.59 -5.15 4.01
CA VAL A 70 8.19 -6.42 3.55
C VAL A 70 9.69 -6.43 3.82
N TRP A 71 10.43 -5.39 3.44
CA TRP A 71 11.89 -5.35 3.63
C TRP A 71 12.33 -5.29 5.10
N ILE A 72 11.55 -4.61 5.94
CA ILE A 72 11.77 -4.61 7.39
C ILE A 72 11.59 -6.03 7.97
N ARG A 73 10.59 -6.77 7.48
CA ARG A 73 10.19 -8.08 8.02
C ARG A 73 10.95 -9.25 7.41
N LEU A 74 11.42 -9.10 6.18
CA LEU A 74 12.12 -10.12 5.40
C LEU A 74 13.42 -9.53 4.86
N PRO A 75 14.44 -9.29 5.72
CA PRO A 75 15.67 -8.60 5.32
C PRO A 75 16.46 -9.32 4.22
N TYR A 76 16.27 -10.64 4.05
CA TYR A 76 16.92 -11.39 2.97
C TYR A 76 16.31 -11.07 1.58
N LEU A 77 15.07 -10.55 1.55
CA LEU A 77 14.39 -10.00 0.36
C LEU A 77 14.53 -8.49 0.26
N SER A 78 15.35 -7.87 1.11
CA SER A 78 15.60 -6.44 1.09
C SER A 78 16.79 -6.09 0.20
N PRO A 79 16.71 -5.02 -0.61
CA PRO A 79 17.91 -4.42 -1.18
C PRO A 79 18.83 -3.97 -0.05
N LEU A 80 20.13 -3.87 -0.34
CA LEU A 80 21.13 -3.50 0.66
C LEU A 80 20.67 -2.24 1.42
N PRO A 81 20.31 -2.37 2.72
CA PRO A 81 19.76 -1.26 3.46
C PRO A 81 20.87 -0.24 3.71
N ARG A 82 20.58 1.04 3.47
CA ARG A 82 21.47 2.10 3.96
C ARG A 82 21.31 2.22 5.47
N GLU A 83 22.39 2.59 6.15
CA GLU A 83 22.32 2.92 7.57
C GLU A 83 21.23 3.97 7.81
N PRO A 84 20.27 3.70 8.71
CA PRO A 84 19.20 4.62 8.99
C PRO A 84 19.73 5.81 9.78
N ARG A 85 20.03 6.90 9.08
CA ARG A 85 20.48 8.15 9.71
C ARG A 85 19.33 9.05 10.18
N SER A 86 18.08 8.72 9.83
CA SER A 86 16.92 9.58 10.13
C SER A 86 15.58 8.87 9.92
N PHE A 87 14.55 9.29 10.67
CA PHE A 87 13.14 8.99 10.39
C PHE A 87 12.64 9.71 9.12
N PRO A 88 11.68 9.15 8.35
CA PRO A 88 11.06 7.83 8.48
C PRO A 88 11.96 6.67 8.06
N LEU A 89 11.76 5.49 8.69
CA LEU A 89 12.58 4.29 8.45
C LEU A 89 12.56 3.79 7.00
N ALA A 90 11.47 4.05 6.27
CA ALA A 90 11.38 3.72 4.84
C ALA A 90 12.51 4.37 4.00
N ASN A 91 13.11 5.46 4.49
CA ASN A 91 14.24 6.12 3.82
C ASN A 91 15.49 5.24 3.72
N ARG A 92 15.61 4.15 4.50
CA ARG A 92 16.67 3.12 4.37
C ARG A 92 16.78 2.59 2.93
N TRP A 93 15.67 2.56 2.21
CA TRP A 93 15.56 2.01 0.85
C TRP A 93 15.21 3.07 -0.19
N ARG A 94 15.38 4.35 0.13
CA ARG A 94 15.16 5.42 -0.86
C ARG A 94 16.09 5.19 -2.06
N ASN A 95 15.54 5.21 -3.28
CA ASN A 95 16.29 4.97 -4.53
C ASN A 95 16.96 3.58 -4.60
N TRP A 96 16.38 2.56 -3.97
CA TRP A 96 16.87 1.19 -4.03
C TRP A 96 17.11 0.70 -5.48
N GLU A 97 16.23 1.09 -6.42
CA GLU A 97 16.33 0.77 -7.85
C GLU A 97 17.64 1.22 -8.51
N ARG A 98 18.18 2.36 -8.07
CA ARG A 98 19.43 2.92 -8.63
C ARG A 98 20.66 2.26 -8.01
N GLY A 99 20.58 1.90 -6.74
CA GLY A 99 21.72 1.41 -5.95
C GLY A 99 21.97 -0.08 -6.07
N ASP A 100 20.91 -0.89 -6.21
CA ASP A 100 21.03 -2.34 -6.14
C ASP A 100 20.86 -3.00 -7.52
N ARG A 101 22.01 -3.32 -8.14
CA ARG A 101 22.02 -4.01 -9.45
C ARG A 101 21.35 -5.38 -9.38
N ARG A 102 21.36 -6.06 -8.22
CA ARG A 102 20.78 -7.40 -8.08
C ARG A 102 19.28 -7.40 -8.35
N TYR A 103 18.59 -6.38 -7.84
CA TYR A 103 17.14 -6.28 -7.98
C TYR A 103 16.67 -6.08 -9.42
N ARG A 104 17.48 -5.43 -10.27
CA ARG A 104 17.16 -5.28 -11.70
C ARG A 104 17.03 -6.63 -12.43
N TYR A 105 17.66 -7.68 -11.90
CA TYR A 105 17.61 -9.02 -12.48
C TYR A 105 16.63 -9.96 -11.75
N LEU A 106 16.04 -9.56 -10.63
CA LEU A 106 15.07 -10.37 -9.90
C LEU A 106 13.71 -10.35 -10.61
N LYS A 107 13.39 -11.49 -11.23
CA LYS A 107 12.05 -11.81 -11.76
C LYS A 107 11.12 -12.38 -10.68
N LEU A 108 9.82 -12.40 -10.96
CA LEU A 108 8.76 -12.97 -10.11
C LEU A 108 9.08 -14.38 -9.57
N ALA A 109 9.67 -15.25 -10.41
CA ALA A 109 10.05 -16.60 -10.01
C ALA A 109 11.04 -16.64 -8.83
N HIS A 110 11.97 -15.67 -8.75
CA HIS A 110 12.91 -15.59 -7.64
C HIS A 110 12.21 -15.26 -6.32
N PHE A 111 11.24 -14.33 -6.36
CA PHE A 111 10.47 -13.97 -5.17
C PHE A 111 9.59 -15.13 -4.72
N ARG A 112 8.92 -15.84 -5.64
CA ARG A 112 8.12 -17.03 -5.32
C ARG A 112 8.97 -18.09 -4.63
N LYS A 113 10.09 -18.49 -5.25
CA LYS A 113 11.05 -19.43 -4.66
C LYS A 113 11.49 -18.99 -3.26
N ALA A 114 11.81 -17.71 -3.10
CA ALA A 114 12.28 -17.19 -1.82
C ALA A 114 11.19 -17.11 -0.73
N PHE A 115 9.91 -17.12 -1.10
CA PHE A 115 8.79 -17.32 -0.17
C PHE A 115 8.56 -18.80 0.13
N ASP A 116 8.68 -19.69 -0.86
CA ASP A 116 8.53 -21.13 -0.68
C ASP A 116 9.62 -21.72 0.22
N GLU A 117 10.83 -21.16 0.17
CA GLU A 117 11.99 -21.56 0.98
C GLU A 117 12.07 -20.85 2.35
N LEU A 118 11.11 -19.99 2.69
CA LEU A 118 11.12 -19.17 3.91
C LEU A 118 11.13 -20.05 5.18
N GLN A 119 12.14 -19.87 6.03
CA GLN A 119 12.30 -20.56 7.31
C GLN A 119 11.76 -19.71 8.49
N GLU A 120 11.39 -20.35 9.60
CA GLU A 120 10.77 -19.68 10.76
C GLU A 120 11.61 -18.51 11.31
N GLY A 121 12.95 -18.65 11.33
CA GLY A 121 13.87 -17.63 11.84
C GLY A 121 14.15 -16.46 10.89
N GLN A 122 13.72 -16.54 9.63
CA GLN A 122 13.99 -15.50 8.63
C GLN A 122 12.97 -14.35 8.66
N PHE A 123 11.79 -14.60 9.25
CA PHE A 123 10.77 -13.56 9.42
C PHE A 123 11.01 -12.79 10.73
N VAL A 124 11.13 -11.47 10.62
CA VAL A 124 11.33 -10.57 11.76
C VAL A 124 9.98 -10.21 12.38
N TRP A 125 9.62 -10.89 13.46
CA TRP A 125 8.36 -10.67 14.17
C TRP A 125 8.30 -9.35 14.94
N VAL A 126 9.38 -8.84 15.53
CA VAL A 126 9.33 -7.56 16.29
C VAL A 126 10.29 -6.55 15.66
N ALA A 127 9.87 -5.94 14.56
CA ALA A 127 10.70 -5.08 13.72
C ALA A 127 11.18 -3.79 14.38
N TYR A 128 10.41 -3.26 15.33
CA TYR A 128 10.67 -1.99 16.00
C TYR A 128 11.24 -2.18 17.41
N ALA A 129 11.73 -3.38 17.72
CA ALA A 129 12.40 -3.65 18.99
C ALA A 129 13.69 -2.82 19.10
N VAL A 130 14.06 -2.51 20.36
CA VAL A 130 15.17 -1.61 20.72
C VAL A 130 16.52 -2.13 20.19
N ASP A 131 16.66 -3.44 20.05
CA ASP A 131 17.84 -4.11 19.50
C ASP A 131 17.95 -4.00 17.96
N ARG A 132 16.89 -3.59 17.27
CA ARG A 132 16.83 -3.52 15.79
C ARG A 132 16.79 -2.11 15.22
N VAL A 133 16.27 -1.16 15.99
CA VAL A 133 16.18 0.25 15.60
C VAL A 133 16.72 1.08 16.76
N ASP A 134 17.74 1.89 16.48
CA ASP A 134 18.25 2.86 17.46
C ASP A 134 17.07 3.73 17.96
N PRO A 135 16.81 3.76 19.28
CA PRO A 135 15.72 4.52 19.87
C PRO A 135 15.72 6.00 19.48
N ASN A 136 16.89 6.58 19.18
CA ASN A 136 17.04 7.98 18.78
C ASN A 136 16.54 8.24 17.36
N ILE A 137 16.38 7.20 16.53
CA ILE A 137 15.88 7.37 15.16
C ILE A 137 14.38 7.61 15.17
N ILE A 138 13.61 6.91 16.00
CA ILE A 138 12.14 7.07 16.04
C ILE A 138 11.79 8.20 17.00
N PRO A 139 11.11 9.28 16.53
CA PRO A 139 10.71 10.38 17.40
C PRO A 139 9.92 9.92 18.63
N ALA A 140 10.25 10.46 19.80
CA ALA A 140 9.61 10.10 21.08
C ALA A 140 8.07 10.18 21.03
N LYS A 141 7.52 11.18 20.34
CA LYS A 141 6.07 11.33 20.13
C LYS A 141 5.38 10.12 19.48
N ILE A 142 6.12 9.37 18.64
CA ILE A 142 5.62 8.15 17.99
C ILE A 142 5.62 6.99 19.00
N TYR A 143 6.68 6.85 19.78
CA TYR A 143 6.73 5.86 20.86
C TYR A 143 5.70 6.11 21.96
N MET A 144 5.37 7.36 22.28
CA MET A 144 4.28 7.68 23.22
C MET A 144 2.93 7.09 22.77
N GLN A 145 2.73 6.87 21.48
CA GLN A 145 1.53 6.25 20.93
C GLN A 145 1.64 4.72 20.78
N SER A 146 2.75 4.09 21.21
CA SER A 146 2.93 2.63 21.06
C SER A 146 1.92 1.82 21.85
N VAL A 147 1.36 2.39 22.92
CA VAL A 147 0.32 1.79 23.76
C VAL A 147 -0.92 1.35 22.96
N ILE A 148 -1.22 1.99 21.82
CA ILE A 148 -2.36 1.63 20.97
C ILE A 148 -2.00 0.83 19.71
N TRP A 149 -0.72 0.49 19.49
CA TRP A 149 -0.30 -0.19 18.26
C TRP A 149 -0.90 -1.59 18.13
N SER A 150 -1.14 -2.26 19.27
CA SER A 150 -1.78 -3.56 19.35
C SER A 150 -3.29 -3.47 19.62
N ALA A 151 -3.94 -2.34 19.33
CA ALA A 151 -5.38 -2.23 19.50
C ALA A 151 -6.14 -2.97 18.39
N THR A 152 -7.05 -3.86 18.75
CA THR A 152 -7.97 -4.52 17.80
C THR A 152 -9.22 -3.67 17.60
N VAL A 153 -9.25 -2.87 16.51
CA VAL A 153 -10.23 -1.79 16.33
C VAL A 153 -10.57 -1.54 14.86
N PRO A 154 -11.69 -0.85 14.55
CA PRO A 154 -11.94 -0.39 13.18
C PRO A 154 -11.03 0.79 12.84
N LEU A 155 -10.36 0.74 11.70
CA LEU A 155 -9.67 1.86 11.08
C LEU A 155 -10.68 2.64 10.24
N VAL A 156 -10.75 3.96 10.46
CA VAL A 156 -11.76 4.83 9.88
C VAL A 156 -11.09 5.90 9.03
N SER A 157 -11.44 5.97 7.74
CA SER A 157 -11.00 7.01 6.82
C SER A 157 -12.08 7.33 5.79
N PHE A 158 -12.90 8.35 6.07
CA PHE A 158 -14.08 8.70 5.26
C PHE A 158 -15.00 7.47 5.09
N GLU A 159 -15.25 7.03 3.85
CA GLU A 159 -16.02 5.83 3.50
C GLU A 159 -15.28 4.51 3.77
N CYS A 160 -13.96 4.59 3.97
CA CYS A 160 -13.11 3.43 4.11
C CYS A 160 -13.08 2.99 5.59
N ILE A 161 -13.86 1.95 5.88
CA ILE A 161 -13.83 1.19 7.13
C ILE A 161 -13.12 -0.14 6.88
N GLU A 162 -12.11 -0.43 7.71
CA GLU A 162 -11.40 -1.71 7.72
C GLU A 162 -11.13 -2.18 9.14
N TRP A 163 -11.09 -3.49 9.37
CA TRP A 163 -10.86 -4.05 10.70
C TRP A 163 -9.38 -4.31 10.95
N HIS A 164 -8.82 -3.72 12.01
CA HIS A 164 -7.46 -4.00 12.44
C HIS A 164 -7.39 -5.19 13.38
N ALA A 165 -7.34 -6.40 12.82
CA ALA A 165 -7.30 -7.66 13.57
C ALA A 165 -5.91 -7.97 14.16
N THR A 166 -5.44 -7.17 15.13
CA THR A 166 -4.11 -7.34 15.72
C THR A 166 -3.93 -8.65 16.49
N ASP A 167 -5.03 -9.21 16.98
CA ASP A 167 -5.11 -10.52 17.65
C ASP A 167 -4.73 -11.70 16.75
N ARG A 168 -4.72 -11.53 15.43
CA ARG A 168 -4.22 -12.52 14.46
C ARG A 168 -2.72 -12.47 14.23
N LEU A 169 -2.08 -11.39 14.65
CA LEU A 169 -0.68 -11.09 14.39
C LEU A 169 0.03 -10.69 15.68
N ARG A 170 -0.30 -11.33 16.81
CA ARG A 170 0.18 -11.01 18.17
C ARG A 170 1.71 -11.05 18.26
N ARG A 171 2.33 -12.00 17.54
CA ARG A 171 3.80 -12.09 17.41
C ARG A 171 4.43 -10.78 16.90
N GLN A 172 3.71 -9.97 16.12
CA GLN A 172 4.22 -8.68 15.66
C GLN A 172 4.51 -7.67 16.75
N PHE A 173 3.88 -7.86 17.91
CA PHE A 173 3.94 -7.01 19.09
C PHE A 173 4.71 -7.67 20.24
N GLY A 174 5.39 -8.79 19.99
CA GLY A 174 6.14 -9.53 21.01
C GLY A 174 5.32 -10.49 21.85
N PHE A 175 4.03 -10.65 21.56
CA PHE A 175 3.14 -11.55 22.31
C PHE A 175 3.13 -12.97 21.73
N VAL A 176 2.76 -13.93 22.57
CA VAL A 176 2.45 -15.30 22.15
C VAL A 176 1.23 -15.29 21.22
N GLN A 177 1.30 -16.05 20.13
CA GLN A 177 0.17 -16.19 19.21
C GLN A 177 -0.83 -17.20 19.76
N GLU A 178 -2.09 -16.77 19.87
CA GLU A 178 -3.20 -17.59 20.31
C GLU A 178 -4.29 -17.64 19.24
N VAL A 179 -5.30 -18.47 19.46
CA VAL A 179 -6.51 -18.47 18.63
C VAL A 179 -7.17 -17.08 18.73
N PRO A 180 -7.33 -16.37 17.60
CA PRO A 180 -7.91 -15.04 17.60
C PRO A 180 -9.40 -15.09 17.93
N SER A 181 -9.94 -13.93 18.28
CA SER A 181 -11.36 -13.74 18.49
C SER A 181 -12.16 -13.96 17.20
N GLN A 182 -13.49 -14.07 17.34
CA GLN A 182 -14.38 -14.20 16.20
C GLN A 182 -14.19 -13.02 15.23
N GLU A 183 -14.22 -13.32 13.92
CA GLU A 183 -14.05 -12.30 12.89
C GLU A 183 -15.11 -11.22 12.98
N GLN A 184 -14.68 -9.97 12.96
CA GLN A 184 -15.59 -8.85 12.82
C GLN A 184 -16.09 -8.80 11.38
N ASN A 185 -17.40 -8.92 11.21
CA ASN A 185 -18.03 -8.67 9.93
C ASN A 185 -18.25 -7.16 9.76
N LEU A 186 -17.73 -6.60 8.68
CA LEU A 186 -17.87 -5.18 8.32
C LEU A 186 -19.11 -4.92 7.44
N ASP A 187 -19.81 -5.98 7.01
CA ASP A 187 -21.00 -5.93 6.15
C ASP A 187 -20.86 -4.93 4.99
N LYS A 188 -21.81 -3.99 4.87
CA LYS A 188 -21.85 -3.00 3.81
C LYS A 188 -20.69 -2.00 3.90
N ALA A 189 -20.12 -1.75 5.09
CA ALA A 189 -19.08 -0.74 5.28
C ALA A 189 -17.77 -1.08 4.52
N HIS A 190 -17.46 -2.37 4.35
CA HIS A 190 -16.34 -2.80 3.50
C HIS A 190 -16.60 -2.55 2.00
N GLY A 191 -17.86 -2.50 1.58
CA GLY A 191 -18.26 -2.24 0.21
C GLY A 191 -18.49 -0.77 -0.12
N GLU A 192 -18.51 0.12 0.87
CA GLU A 192 -18.81 1.54 0.64
C GLU A 192 -17.73 2.23 -0.20
N ILE A 193 -18.21 3.01 -1.16
CA ILE A 193 -17.42 3.83 -2.09
C ILE A 193 -18.00 5.24 -2.02
N LEU A 194 -17.18 6.25 -2.26
CA LEU A 194 -17.59 7.65 -2.42
C LEU A 194 -18.42 7.87 -3.70
N THR A 195 -19.66 7.39 -3.71
CA THR A 195 -20.64 7.66 -4.78
C THR A 195 -21.75 8.61 -4.33
N GLY A 196 -21.61 9.24 -3.15
CA GLY A 196 -22.62 10.11 -2.52
C GLY A 196 -22.25 11.59 -2.44
N PRO A 197 -22.92 12.36 -1.55
CA PRO A 197 -22.71 13.80 -1.38
C PRO A 197 -21.25 14.11 -1.09
N LYS A 198 -20.68 15.04 -1.88
CA LYS A 198 -19.25 15.38 -1.81
C LYS A 198 -18.82 16.01 -0.47
N ASN A 199 -19.76 16.45 0.35
CA ASN A 199 -19.52 17.15 1.62
C ASN A 199 -20.11 16.42 2.84
N LEU A 200 -20.23 15.09 2.80
CA LEU A 200 -20.73 14.33 3.94
C LEU A 200 -19.71 14.35 5.09
N ASN A 201 -20.15 14.77 6.28
CA ASN A 201 -19.36 14.60 7.49
C ASN A 201 -19.52 13.16 8.02
N TRP A 202 -18.55 12.31 7.69
CA TRP A 202 -18.52 10.91 8.11
C TRP A 202 -18.45 10.74 9.63
N ALA A 203 -17.93 11.72 10.38
CA ALA A 203 -17.88 11.65 11.83
C ALA A 203 -19.27 11.71 12.48
N THR A 204 -20.24 12.36 11.84
CA THR A 204 -21.60 12.55 12.36
C THR A 204 -22.64 11.69 11.66
N THR A 205 -22.23 10.91 10.65
CA THR A 205 -23.16 10.08 9.89
C THR A 205 -23.57 8.87 10.75
N PRO A 206 -24.88 8.56 10.90
CA PRO A 206 -25.33 7.46 11.73
C PRO A 206 -24.70 6.10 11.38
N THR A 207 -24.45 5.84 10.08
CA THR A 207 -23.83 4.60 9.60
C THR A 207 -22.38 4.41 10.10
N HIS A 208 -21.68 5.50 10.40
CA HIS A 208 -20.27 5.50 10.82
C HIS A 208 -20.07 5.72 12.32
N SER A 209 -21.09 6.25 12.99
CA SER A 209 -21.05 6.59 14.42
C SER A 209 -20.53 5.45 15.30
N ASN A 210 -21.02 4.22 15.09
CA ASN A 210 -20.58 3.04 15.84
C ASN A 210 -19.08 2.76 15.68
N TRP A 211 -18.55 2.87 14.46
CA TRP A 211 -17.12 2.66 14.18
C TRP A 211 -16.26 3.75 14.81
N VAL A 212 -16.73 5.01 14.72
CA VAL A 212 -16.05 6.17 15.34
C VAL A 212 -16.02 6.03 16.86
N ILE A 213 -17.11 5.60 17.50
CA ILE A 213 -17.17 5.35 18.94
C ILE A 213 -16.18 4.24 19.33
N HIS A 214 -16.16 3.13 18.59
CA HIS A 214 -15.24 2.02 18.86
C HIS A 214 -13.76 2.44 18.68
N TRP A 215 -13.45 3.23 17.66
CA TRP A 215 -12.10 3.81 17.47
C TRP A 215 -11.72 4.79 18.59
N THR A 216 -12.68 5.59 19.06
CA THR A 216 -12.47 6.54 20.17
C THR A 216 -12.10 5.78 21.45
N ASN A 217 -12.72 4.63 21.68
CA ASN A 217 -12.47 3.74 22.81
C ASN A 217 -11.30 2.74 22.61
N ARG A 218 -10.44 2.95 21.60
CA ARG A 218 -9.37 2.01 21.22
C ARG A 218 -8.44 1.54 22.34
N TYR A 219 -8.24 2.36 23.38
CA TYR A 219 -7.40 1.99 24.53
C TYR A 219 -7.93 0.78 25.29
N HIS A 220 -9.24 0.51 25.26
CA HIS A 220 -9.83 -0.67 25.90
C HIS A 220 -9.64 -1.97 25.09
N TYR A 221 -9.17 -1.87 23.85
CA TYR A 221 -9.04 -3.00 22.92
C TYR A 221 -7.57 -3.33 22.61
N VAL A 222 -6.64 -2.80 23.41
CA VAL A 222 -5.21 -3.12 23.35
C VAL A 222 -4.99 -4.56 23.80
N LEU A 223 -4.20 -5.33 23.04
CA LEU A 223 -3.85 -6.70 23.42
C LEU A 223 -3.19 -6.73 24.80
N SER A 224 -3.64 -7.65 25.64
CA SER A 224 -3.05 -7.90 26.96
C SER A 224 -2.13 -9.11 26.94
N GLU A 225 -1.06 -9.07 27.75
CA GLU A 225 -0.26 -10.25 28.06
C GLU A 225 -1.04 -11.16 29.00
N LEU A 226 -1.02 -12.47 28.72
CA LEU A 226 -1.65 -13.43 29.62
C LEU A 226 -0.64 -13.86 30.69
N PRO A 227 -1.07 -13.94 31.97
CA PRO A 227 -0.20 -14.35 33.07
C PRO A 227 0.37 -15.77 32.91
N MET A 228 -0.31 -16.65 32.18
CA MET A 228 0.11 -18.03 31.91
C MET A 228 -0.36 -18.43 30.49
N PRO A 229 0.55 -18.57 29.52
CA PRO A 229 0.22 -19.13 28.21
C PRO A 229 -0.24 -20.58 28.33
N SER A 230 -1.01 -21.08 27.35
CA SER A 230 -1.27 -22.53 27.26
C SER A 230 0.05 -23.31 27.09
N GLN A 231 0.05 -24.61 27.37
CA GLN A 231 1.27 -25.43 27.23
C GLN A 231 1.76 -25.52 25.76
N HIS A 232 0.85 -25.39 24.79
CA HIS A 232 1.12 -25.51 23.35
C HIS A 232 0.32 -24.48 22.53
N PRO A 233 0.59 -23.17 22.67
CA PRO A 233 -0.25 -22.12 22.09
C PRO A 233 -0.11 -22.08 20.56
N LEU A 234 1.09 -22.38 20.05
CA LEU A 234 1.37 -22.43 18.62
C LEU A 234 0.64 -23.60 17.94
N ASP A 235 0.69 -24.81 18.50
CA ASP A 235 0.00 -25.97 17.93
C ASP A 235 -1.51 -25.77 17.91
N THR A 236 -2.06 -25.20 19.00
CA THR A 236 -3.48 -24.85 19.10
C THR A 236 -3.88 -23.84 18.02
N TYR A 237 -3.06 -22.80 17.82
CA TYR A 237 -3.27 -21.81 16.78
C TYR A 237 -3.20 -22.43 15.37
N LEU A 238 -2.18 -23.25 15.09
CA LEU A 238 -2.01 -23.88 13.77
C LEU A 238 -3.14 -24.85 13.46
N ASN A 239 -3.62 -25.60 14.44
CA ASN A 239 -4.79 -26.47 14.29
C ASN A 239 -6.05 -25.67 13.95
N TRP A 240 -6.31 -24.58 14.67
CA TRP A 240 -7.40 -23.66 14.36
C TRP A 240 -7.25 -23.06 12.95
N TYR A 241 -6.05 -22.56 12.61
CA TYR A 241 -5.78 -21.90 11.34
C TYR A 241 -5.99 -22.86 10.15
N ARG A 242 -5.48 -24.09 10.24
CA ARG A 242 -5.68 -25.14 9.24
C ARG A 242 -7.14 -25.60 9.18
N SER A 243 -7.82 -25.71 10.31
CA SER A 243 -9.26 -26.05 10.33
C SER A 243 -10.09 -24.99 9.61
N LYS A 244 -9.78 -23.70 9.81
CA LYS A 244 -10.54 -22.59 9.24
C LYS A 244 -10.20 -22.27 7.79
N TYR A 245 -8.93 -22.35 7.42
CA TYR A 245 -8.42 -21.88 6.12
C TYR A 245 -7.71 -22.95 5.30
N GLY A 246 -7.49 -24.16 5.81
CA GLY A 246 -6.72 -25.21 5.14
C GLY A 246 -7.20 -25.52 3.72
N ALA A 247 -8.52 -25.56 3.50
CA ALA A 247 -9.11 -25.76 2.18
C ALA A 247 -8.78 -24.65 1.17
N ARG A 248 -8.46 -23.43 1.63
CA ARG A 248 -8.06 -22.29 0.80
C ARG A 248 -6.55 -22.15 0.64
N LEU A 249 -5.77 -22.79 1.53
CA LEU A 249 -4.30 -22.78 1.52
C LEU A 249 -3.71 -23.88 0.64
N ALA A 250 -4.49 -24.93 0.35
CA ALA A 250 -4.13 -25.97 -0.61
C ALA A 250 -4.24 -25.45 -2.06
N LEU A 251 -3.42 -24.47 -2.42
CA LEU A 251 -3.22 -23.99 -3.78
C LEU A 251 -1.90 -24.53 -4.35
N ALA A 252 -1.71 -25.85 -4.36
CA ALA A 252 -0.71 -26.52 -5.19
C ALA A 252 -0.83 -28.05 -5.08
N ASN A 253 -1.56 -28.65 -6.02
CA ASN A 253 -1.20 -29.93 -6.64
C ASN A 253 -1.61 -29.97 -8.13
N LEU A 254 -1.84 -28.79 -8.73
CA LEU A 254 -1.98 -28.60 -10.18
C LEU A 254 -0.70 -27.93 -10.68
N ALA A 255 0.42 -28.61 -10.50
CA ALA A 255 1.61 -28.41 -11.32
C ALA A 255 1.62 -29.58 -12.30
N GLY A 256 1.20 -29.32 -13.53
CA GLY A 256 1.20 -30.27 -14.63
C GLY A 256 0.71 -29.55 -15.87
N GLU A 257 1.57 -29.52 -16.89
CA GLU A 257 1.40 -28.89 -18.21
C GLU A 257 1.77 -27.39 -18.28
N GLU A 258 3.04 -27.10 -18.00
CA GLU A 258 3.74 -26.12 -18.84
C GLU A 258 4.01 -26.81 -20.19
N ASN A 259 3.38 -26.30 -21.25
CA ASN A 259 3.63 -26.74 -22.62
C ASN A 259 5.05 -26.33 -23.02
N ASP A 260 5.90 -27.34 -23.15
CA ASP A 260 7.23 -27.26 -23.72
C ASP A 260 7.09 -27.28 -25.26
N GLU A 261 6.79 -26.13 -25.86
CA GLU A 261 6.94 -25.96 -27.32
C GLU A 261 8.34 -25.42 -27.60
N GLY A 262 9.12 -26.28 -28.23
CA GLY A 262 10.56 -26.20 -28.27
C GLY A 262 11.10 -25.08 -29.15
N ASN A 263 12.24 -24.55 -28.71
CA ASN A 263 13.16 -23.85 -29.59
C ASN A 263 14.41 -24.72 -29.69
N GLN A 264 14.42 -25.62 -30.68
CA GLN A 264 15.65 -26.31 -31.08
C GLN A 264 16.34 -25.43 -32.12
N ASP A 265 17.48 -24.87 -31.73
CA ASP A 265 18.45 -24.28 -32.63
C ASP A 265 18.97 -25.38 -33.58
N LEU A 266 18.89 -25.12 -34.89
CA LEU A 266 19.66 -25.84 -35.90
C LEU A 266 20.57 -24.83 -36.62
N ASP A 267 21.86 -25.00 -36.35
CA ASP A 267 22.99 -24.49 -37.10
C ASP A 267 23.20 -25.35 -38.36
N VAL A 268 23.10 -24.74 -39.55
CA VAL A 268 23.75 -25.23 -40.79
C VAL A 268 24.12 -24.00 -41.63
N GLY A 269 25.41 -23.90 -41.96
CA GLY A 269 26.00 -22.77 -42.69
C GLY A 269 25.94 -22.84 -44.23
N ASN A 270 26.32 -21.68 -44.79
CA ASN A 270 26.85 -21.32 -46.12
C ASN A 270 26.14 -21.76 -47.40
N GLU A 271 25.81 -20.79 -48.28
CA GLU A 271 26.59 -20.46 -49.50
C GLU A 271 25.97 -19.26 -50.25
N ASP A 272 26.84 -18.31 -50.58
CA ASP A 272 26.91 -17.37 -51.72
C ASP A 272 25.66 -17.08 -52.57
N MET A 273 25.35 -15.78 -52.75
CA MET A 273 25.26 -15.17 -54.09
C MET A 273 25.52 -13.66 -54.02
N ASP A 274 26.30 -13.26 -55.03
CA ASP A 274 26.84 -11.96 -55.42
C ASP A 274 25.76 -11.06 -56.06
N GLU A 275 26.20 -9.85 -56.47
CA GLU A 275 25.49 -8.79 -57.22
C GLU A 275 24.77 -7.74 -56.34
N GLY A 276 25.01 -6.44 -56.43
CA GLY A 276 25.79 -5.64 -57.37
C GLY A 276 25.25 -4.19 -57.35
N ASN A 277 26.14 -3.23 -57.58
CA ASN A 277 25.96 -1.79 -57.83
C ASN A 277 25.46 -0.91 -56.66
N GLU A 278 26.24 0.08 -56.18
CA GLU A 278 26.75 1.31 -56.83
C GLU A 278 25.69 2.38 -57.13
N ASP A 279 25.97 3.58 -56.61
CA ASP A 279 25.57 4.92 -57.07
C ASP A 279 24.08 5.31 -56.87
N THR A 280 23.67 6.51 -56.48
CA THR A 280 24.18 7.90 -56.47
C THR A 280 23.17 8.70 -55.60
N ASP A 281 23.59 9.59 -54.70
CA ASP A 281 23.81 11.04 -54.85
C ASP A 281 22.57 11.91 -55.17
N GLU A 282 22.56 13.08 -54.52
CA GLU A 282 21.71 14.29 -54.69
C GLU A 282 20.20 14.17 -54.36
N GLY A 283 19.50 15.12 -53.75
CA GLY A 283 19.76 16.51 -53.38
C GLY A 283 18.40 17.25 -53.31
N SER A 284 18.30 18.23 -52.40
CA SER A 284 17.44 19.45 -52.48
C SER A 284 15.90 19.29 -52.36
N GLN A 285 15.26 19.79 -51.30
CA GLN A 285 14.79 21.18 -51.01
C GLN A 285 13.33 21.47 -51.41
N ASP A 286 12.60 21.99 -50.41
CA ASP A 286 11.55 23.03 -50.40
C ASP A 286 10.23 22.84 -51.18
N MET A 287 9.10 23.02 -50.48
CA MET A 287 8.18 24.17 -50.64
C MET A 287 6.89 23.99 -49.80
N ASP A 288 6.47 25.10 -49.21
CA ASP A 288 5.29 25.37 -48.40
C ASP A 288 3.96 25.27 -49.18
N GLU A 289 2.82 25.10 -48.48
CA GLU A 289 1.59 25.90 -48.68
C GLU A 289 0.52 25.61 -47.59
N ASP A 290 0.26 26.66 -46.81
CA ASP A 290 -1.02 27.21 -46.33
C ASP A 290 -2.21 26.31 -45.93
N ASN A 291 -2.74 26.54 -44.72
CA ASN A 291 -4.17 26.82 -44.58
C ASN A 291 -4.49 27.72 -43.37
N GLU A 292 -5.36 28.70 -43.65
CA GLU A 292 -5.71 29.86 -42.85
C GLU A 292 -6.63 29.60 -41.65
N GLU A 293 -6.69 30.64 -40.83
CA GLU A 293 -7.37 30.91 -39.58
C GLU A 293 -8.89 30.69 -39.58
N GLN A 294 -9.44 30.29 -38.42
CA GLN A 294 -10.76 30.73 -37.96
C GLN A 294 -10.73 31.01 -36.45
N GLU A 295 -10.66 32.30 -36.10
CA GLU A 295 -10.99 32.82 -34.78
C GLU A 295 -12.51 32.87 -34.57
N GLN A 296 -12.99 32.39 -33.41
CA GLN A 296 -14.33 32.71 -32.90
C GLN A 296 -14.27 33.25 -31.47
N TYR A 297 -14.42 34.58 -31.40
CA TYR A 297 -15.04 35.41 -30.37
C TYR A 297 -15.19 34.86 -28.93
N ILE A 298 -14.36 35.40 -28.04
CA ILE A 298 -14.50 35.35 -26.58
C ILE A 298 -15.39 36.51 -26.12
N SER A 299 -16.53 36.23 -25.47
CA SER A 299 -17.29 37.23 -24.70
C SER A 299 -16.66 37.41 -23.30
N PRO A 300 -16.56 38.65 -22.75
CA PRO A 300 -16.00 38.85 -21.42
C PRO A 300 -17.00 38.44 -20.32
N ALA A 301 -16.54 37.65 -19.35
CA ALA A 301 -17.31 37.25 -18.18
C ALA A 301 -17.46 38.42 -17.18
N ILE A 302 -18.69 38.58 -16.70
CA ILE A 302 -19.14 39.56 -15.69
C ILE A 302 -18.51 39.21 -14.32
N PRO A 303 -17.91 40.17 -13.59
CA PRO A 303 -17.40 39.93 -12.23
C PRO A 303 -18.53 39.83 -11.19
N PRO A 304 -18.38 39.00 -10.14
CA PRO A 304 -19.40 38.85 -9.09
C PRO A 304 -19.52 40.11 -8.22
N PRO A 305 -20.69 40.39 -7.61
CA PRO A 305 -20.89 41.60 -6.82
C PRO A 305 -20.07 41.59 -5.53
N GLN A 306 -19.49 42.75 -5.22
CA GLN A 306 -18.84 43.06 -3.95
C GLN A 306 -19.88 43.12 -2.81
N GLU A 307 -19.74 42.29 -1.79
CA GLU A 307 -20.37 42.52 -0.49
C GLU A 307 -19.53 43.53 0.30
N GLN A 308 -20.13 44.67 0.63
CA GLN A 308 -19.65 45.61 1.64
C GLN A 308 -20.62 45.64 2.84
N PRO A 309 -20.15 46.09 4.01
CA PRO A 309 -20.53 45.57 5.32
C PRO A 309 -21.82 46.21 5.85
N GLN A 310 -22.63 45.42 6.57
CA GLN A 310 -23.61 45.97 7.50
C GLN A 310 -23.27 45.59 8.94
N ALA A 311 -23.07 46.64 9.74
CA ALA A 311 -23.02 46.62 11.18
C ALA A 311 -24.38 47.06 11.75
N SER A 312 -24.64 46.65 12.99
CA SER A 312 -25.74 47.05 13.91
C SER A 312 -27.07 46.32 13.66
N ILE A 313 -27.71 45.67 14.64
CA ILE A 313 -27.80 45.86 16.10
C ILE A 313 -27.65 44.51 16.81
#